data_AF-A0A2D9E2K6-F1
#
_entry.id   AF-A0A2D9E2K6-F1
#
_cell.length_a   1.000
_cell.length_b   1.000
_cell.length_c   1.000
_cell.angle_alpha   90.00
_cell.angle_beta   90.00
_cell.angle_gamma   90.00
#
_symmetry.space_group_name_H-M   'P 1'
#
loop_
_entity.id
_entity.type
_entity.pdbx_description
1 polymer ?
#
loop_
_entity_poly.entity_id
_entity_poly.type
_entity_poly.pdbx_seq_one_letter_code
_entity_poly.pdbx_strand_id
1 'polypeptide(L)'
;METRNLPESLSNTINKKVEKLNDLEGSEKELYKAYIKFQHNILRLLKEEIGIVKKGHYKQMWTALGMSVFGVPLGVGFGTALGNMGFLGIGFPIGMVIGAAVGTKKDKAAAAEGKVLDVEI
;
A
#
# COMPACT_ATOMS: atom_id res chain seq x y z
N MET A 1 -1.05 -25.58 2.04
CA MET A 1 -1.22 -24.26 2.68
C MET A 1 0.03 -24.01 3.50
N GLU A 2 0.82 -22.98 3.19
CA GLU A 2 1.99 -22.64 4.00
C GLU A 2 1.52 -22.00 5.31
N THR A 3 1.88 -22.60 6.45
CA THR A 3 1.57 -22.06 7.77
C THR A 3 2.61 -20.99 8.12
N ARG A 4 2.17 -19.75 8.27
CA ARG A 4 3.03 -18.64 8.73
C ARG A 4 2.82 -18.48 10.23
N ASN A 5 3.90 -18.53 11.01
CA ASN A 5 3.83 -18.32 12.46
C ASN A 5 3.59 -16.84 12.74
N LEU A 6 2.39 -16.52 13.24
CA LEU A 6 2.04 -15.19 13.74
C LEU A 6 2.51 -15.06 15.19
N PRO A 7 3.14 -13.93 15.58
CA PRO A 7 3.40 -13.64 16.98
C PRO A 7 2.11 -13.71 17.80
N GLU A 8 2.16 -14.32 18.99
CA GLU A 8 0.98 -14.52 19.83
C GLU A 8 0.27 -13.21 20.19
N SER A 9 1.03 -12.15 20.45
CA SER A 9 0.52 -10.80 20.68
C SER A 9 -0.32 -10.28 19.51
N LEU A 10 0.14 -10.53 18.29
CA LEU A 10 -0.55 -10.14 17.07
C LEU A 10 -1.82 -10.97 16.87
N SER A 11 -1.75 -12.29 17.04
CA SER A 11 -2.91 -13.18 16.99
C SER A 11 -4.00 -12.76 17.98
N ASN A 12 -3.62 -12.48 19.24
CA ASN A 12 -4.54 -12.00 20.28
C ASN A 12 -5.16 -10.64 19.91
N THR A 13 -4.38 -9.76 19.29
CA THR A 13 -4.87 -8.45 18.83
C THR A 13 -5.88 -8.59 17.69
N ILE A 14 -5.62 -9.49 16.74
CA ILE A 14 -6.52 -9.78 15.63
C ILE A 14 -7.83 -10.41 16.16
N ASN A 15 -7.74 -11.40 17.03
CA ASN A 15 -8.91 -12.06 17.62
C ASN A 15 -9.82 -11.07 18.35
N LYS A 16 -9.25 -10.18 19.18
CA LYS A 16 -10.02 -9.11 19.84
C LYS A 16 -10.72 -8.16 18.86
N LYS A 17 -10.14 -7.93 17.67
CA LYS A 17 -10.76 -7.10 16.64
C LYS A 17 -11.88 -7.86 15.91
N VAL A 18 -11.74 -9.16 15.74
CA VAL A 18 -12.78 -10.04 15.18
C VAL A 18 -13.99 -10.09 16.11
N GLU A 19 -13.78 -10.29 17.41
CA GLU A 19 -14.84 -10.25 18.42
C GLU A 19 -15.63 -8.94 18.34
N LYS A 20 -14.93 -7.80 18.36
CA LYS A 20 -15.56 -6.47 18.20
C LYS A 20 -16.32 -6.29 16.90
N LEU A 21 -15.90 -6.95 15.82
CA LEU A 21 -16.59 -6.89 14.54
C LEU A 21 -17.87 -7.74 14.56
N ASN A 22 -17.82 -8.91 15.19
CA ASN A 22 -18.97 -9.82 15.32
C ASN A 22 -20.06 -9.24 16.23
N ASP A 23 -19.67 -8.44 17.23
CA ASP A 23 -20.59 -7.78 18.16
C ASP A 23 -21.18 -6.47 17.61
N LEU A 24 -20.79 -6.04 16.40
CA LEU A 24 -21.34 -4.82 15.81
C LEU A 24 -22.77 -5.03 15.31
N GLU A 25 -23.69 -4.23 15.83
CA GLU A 25 -25.04 -4.09 15.31
C GLU A 25 -25.16 -2.79 14.49
N GLY A 26 -25.93 -2.83 13.41
CA GLY A 26 -26.15 -1.68 12.56
C GLY A 26 -26.84 -2.04 11.25
N SER A 27 -27.06 -1.05 10.40
CA SER A 27 -27.54 -1.29 9.04
C SER A 27 -26.50 -2.03 8.21
N GLU A 28 -26.95 -2.74 7.17
CA GLU A 28 -26.06 -3.44 6.22
C GLU A 28 -24.94 -2.54 5.68
N LYS A 29 -25.27 -1.28 5.38
CA LYS A 29 -24.30 -0.27 4.90
C LYS A 29 -23.24 0.07 5.95
N GLU A 30 -23.60 0.13 7.22
CA GLU A 30 -22.68 0.39 8.33
C GLU A 30 -21.78 -0.81 8.60
N LEU A 31 -22.35 -2.01 8.61
CA LEU A 31 -21.62 -3.26 8.79
C LEU A 31 -20.62 -3.48 7.63
N TYR A 32 -21.02 -3.22 6.39
CA TYR A 32 -20.12 -3.29 5.23
C TYR A 32 -18.93 -2.32 5.37
N LYS A 33 -19.19 -1.06 5.75
CA LYS A 33 -18.11 -0.09 5.99
C LYS A 33 -17.19 -0.53 7.12
N ALA A 34 -17.75 -1.08 8.20
CA ALA A 34 -16.97 -1.59 9.33
C ALA A 34 -16.07 -2.76 8.91
N TYR A 35 -16.61 -3.69 8.11
CA TYR A 35 -15.87 -4.83 7.56
C TYR A 35 -14.70 -4.38 6.68
N ILE A 36 -14.92 -3.46 5.73
CA ILE A 36 -13.84 -2.93 4.89
C ILE A 36 -12.77 -2.24 5.74
N LYS A 37 -13.18 -1.44 6.74
CA LYS A 37 -12.25 -0.79 7.67
C LYS A 37 -11.44 -1.81 8.49
N PHE A 38 -12.09 -2.88 8.93
CA PHE A 38 -11.44 -3.98 9.64
C PHE A 38 -10.37 -4.64 8.76
N GLN A 39 -10.70 -5.01 7.53
CA GLN A 39 -9.75 -5.62 6.59
C GLN A 39 -8.50 -4.74 6.37
N HIS A 40 -8.69 -3.44 6.13
CA HIS A 40 -7.59 -2.49 5.99
C HIS A 40 -6.75 -2.38 7.27
N ASN A 41 -7.38 -2.45 8.44
CA ASN A 41 -6.70 -2.40 9.72
C ASN A 41 -5.84 -3.64 9.96
N ILE A 42 -6.34 -4.84 9.60
CA ILE A 42 -5.58 -6.09 9.69
C ILE A 42 -4.37 -6.05 8.77
N LEU A 43 -4.54 -5.66 7.50
CA LEU A 43 -3.39 -5.49 6.60
C LEU A 43 -2.35 -4.51 7.13
N ARG A 44 -2.79 -3.40 7.74
CA ARG A 44 -1.88 -2.44 8.35
C ARG A 44 -1.08 -3.04 9.50
N LEU A 45 -1.73 -3.76 10.41
CA LEU A 45 -1.06 -4.44 11.52
C LEU A 45 -0.05 -5.47 11.03
N LEU A 46 -0.43 -6.31 10.06
CA LEU A 46 0.46 -7.31 9.47
C LEU A 46 1.70 -6.67 8.84
N LYS A 47 1.54 -5.51 8.18
CA LYS A 47 2.65 -4.74 7.63
C LYS A 47 3.54 -4.16 8.72
N GLU A 48 2.96 -3.54 9.74
CA GLU A 48 3.69 -2.83 10.81
C GLU A 48 4.48 -3.80 11.69
N GLU A 49 3.88 -4.94 12.06
CA GLU A 49 4.46 -5.89 13.01
C GLU A 49 5.42 -6.89 12.37
N ILE A 50 5.07 -7.41 11.18
CA ILE A 50 5.82 -8.52 10.55
C ILE A 50 6.15 -8.28 9.07
N GLY A 51 5.87 -7.08 8.55
CA GLY A 51 6.21 -6.71 7.18
C GLY A 51 5.37 -7.39 6.10
N ILE A 52 4.28 -8.05 6.46
CA ILE A 52 3.39 -8.72 5.50
C ILE A 52 2.50 -7.69 4.79
N VAL A 53 2.43 -7.76 3.47
CA VAL A 53 1.66 -6.84 2.63
C VAL A 53 0.78 -7.59 1.63
N LYS A 54 -0.23 -6.91 1.06
CA LYS A 54 -0.99 -7.45 -0.08
C LYS A 54 -0.17 -7.36 -1.37
N LYS A 55 -0.51 -8.21 -2.34
CA LYS A 55 0.07 -8.18 -3.68
C LYS A 55 -0.05 -6.78 -4.31
N GLY A 56 1.07 -6.27 -4.85
CA GLY A 56 1.12 -4.97 -5.53
C GLY A 56 1.15 -3.74 -4.61
N HIS A 57 1.25 -3.93 -3.29
CA HIS A 57 1.25 -2.85 -2.30
C HIS A 57 2.31 -1.78 -2.59
N TYR A 58 3.56 -2.18 -2.83
CA TYR A 58 4.64 -1.20 -3.04
C TYR A 58 4.58 -0.57 -4.41
N LYS A 59 4.21 -1.31 -5.47
CA LYS A 59 3.98 -0.74 -6.81
C LYS A 59 2.93 0.36 -6.76
N GLN A 60 1.77 0.12 -6.15
CA GLN A 60 0.71 1.12 -6.07
C GLN A 60 1.16 2.34 -5.28
N MET A 61 1.78 2.13 -4.12
CA MET A 61 2.29 3.20 -3.26
C MET A 61 3.36 4.05 -3.97
N TRP A 62 4.35 3.42 -4.58
CA TRP A 62 5.44 4.15 -5.26
C TRP A 62 5.02 4.76 -6.59
N THR A 63 3.99 4.25 -7.26
CA THR A 63 3.43 4.92 -8.46
C THR A 63 2.86 6.28 -8.08
N ALA A 64 2.12 6.36 -6.97
CA ALA A 64 1.59 7.62 -6.45
C ALA A 64 2.71 8.56 -5.95
N LEU A 65 3.65 8.03 -5.15
CA LEU A 65 4.80 8.81 -4.64
C LEU A 65 5.77 9.22 -5.74
N GLY A 66 5.84 8.50 -6.85
CA GLY A 66 6.76 8.77 -7.94
C GLY A 66 6.55 10.15 -8.56
N MET A 67 5.31 10.64 -8.59
CA MET A 67 5.01 12.01 -9.02
C MET A 67 5.68 13.05 -8.14
N SER A 68 5.65 12.91 -6.82
CA SER A 68 6.21 13.90 -5.90
C SER A 68 7.72 13.76 -5.74
N VAL A 69 8.21 12.53 -5.60
CA VAL A 69 9.63 12.23 -5.34
C VAL A 69 10.50 12.45 -6.57
N PHE A 70 10.01 12.07 -7.76
CA PHE A 70 10.76 12.17 -9.01
C PHE A 70 10.12 13.18 -9.97
N GLY A 71 8.80 13.14 -10.13
CA GLY A 71 8.14 13.91 -11.17
C GLY A 71 8.18 15.41 -10.98
N VAL A 72 7.90 15.92 -9.77
CA VAL A 72 7.96 17.36 -9.46
C VAL A 72 9.38 17.91 -9.66
N PRO A 73 10.44 17.33 -9.06
CA PRO A 73 11.80 17.81 -9.29
C PRO A 73 12.21 17.79 -10.77
N LEU A 74 11.91 16.71 -11.50
CA LEU A 74 12.22 16.61 -12.93
C LEU A 74 11.44 17.62 -13.76
N GLY A 75 10.14 17.79 -13.48
CA GLY A 75 9.29 18.76 -14.15
C GLY A 75 9.77 20.19 -13.95
N VAL A 76 10.16 20.55 -12.71
CA VAL A 76 10.77 21.86 -12.43
C VAL A 76 12.08 22.02 -13.20
N GLY A 77 12.95 21.01 -13.21
CA GLY A 77 14.20 21.03 -13.96
C GLY A 77 14.01 21.24 -15.46
N PHE A 78 13.05 20.55 -16.08
CA PHE A 78 12.71 20.76 -17.49
C PHE A 78 12.07 22.14 -17.73
N GLY A 79 11.17 22.56 -16.85
CA GLY A 79 10.51 23.85 -16.95
C GLY A 79 11.48 25.03 -16.88
N THR A 80 12.49 24.96 -16.01
CA THR A 80 13.54 25.97 -15.92
C THR A 80 14.52 25.90 -17.09
N ALA A 81 15.00 24.71 -17.45
CA ALA A 81 15.98 24.53 -18.52
C ALA A 81 15.44 24.93 -19.90
N LEU A 82 14.14 24.71 -20.15
CA LEU A 82 13.48 25.02 -21.41
C LEU A 82 12.77 26.39 -21.40
N GLY A 83 12.86 27.14 -20.30
CA GLY A 83 12.22 28.46 -20.16
C GLY A 83 10.70 28.44 -20.24
N ASN A 84 10.06 27.27 -20.06
CA ASN A 84 8.62 27.10 -20.17
C ASN A 84 8.11 26.14 -19.08
N MET A 85 7.49 26.71 -18.04
CA MET A 85 6.92 25.96 -16.92
C MET A 85 5.76 25.04 -17.31
N GLY A 86 5.23 25.13 -18.53
CA GLY A 86 4.32 24.12 -19.09
C GLY A 86 4.96 22.73 -19.18
N PHE A 87 6.30 22.65 -19.29
CA PHE A 87 7.02 21.37 -19.26
C PHE A 87 7.09 20.72 -17.87
N LEU A 88 6.62 21.39 -16.82
CA LEU A 88 6.46 20.78 -15.50
C LEU A 88 5.59 19.53 -15.56
N GLY A 89 4.54 19.55 -16.39
CA GLY A 89 3.62 18.43 -16.56
C GLY A 89 4.27 17.15 -17.10
N ILE A 90 5.38 17.24 -17.83
CA ILE A 90 6.14 16.07 -18.34
C ILE A 90 6.77 15.28 -17.18
N GLY A 91 7.09 15.98 -16.09
CA GLY A 91 7.65 15.35 -14.90
C GLY A 91 6.72 14.29 -14.31
N PHE A 92 5.40 14.50 -14.29
CA PHE A 92 4.48 13.59 -13.60
C PHE A 92 4.44 12.18 -14.23
N PRO A 93 4.22 11.99 -15.55
CA PRO A 93 4.26 10.67 -16.15
C PRO A 93 5.62 9.97 -15.96
N ILE A 94 6.73 10.71 -16.09
CA ILE A 94 8.08 10.15 -15.89
C ILE A 94 8.23 9.69 -14.44
N GLY A 95 7.84 10.53 -13.48
CA GLY A 95 7.91 10.22 -12.06
C GLY A 95 7.06 9.00 -11.69
N MET A 96 5.85 8.88 -12.24
CA MET A 96 4.99 7.70 -12.06
C MET A 96 5.65 6.43 -12.57
N VAL A 97 6.26 6.46 -13.76
CA VAL A 97 6.93 5.29 -14.35
C VAL A 97 8.14 4.87 -13.51
N ILE A 98 8.98 5.82 -13.09
CA ILE A 98 10.11 5.55 -12.19
C ILE A 98 9.62 4.97 -10.86
N GLY A 99 8.59 5.59 -10.28
CA GLY A 99 7.94 5.13 -9.06
C GLY A 99 7.42 3.69 -9.19
N ALA A 100 6.68 3.38 -10.26
CA ALA A 100 6.17 2.05 -10.52
C ALA A 100 7.30 1.00 -10.64
N ALA A 101 8.43 1.35 -11.27
CA ALA A 101 9.59 0.48 -11.37
C ALA A 101 10.23 0.21 -10.00
N VAL A 102 10.42 1.25 -9.17
CA VAL A 102 10.92 1.12 -7.78
C VAL A 102 9.98 0.26 -6.94
N GLY A 103 8.67 0.52 -7.01
CA GLY A 103 7.67 -0.23 -6.29
C GLY A 103 7.60 -1.70 -6.71
N THR A 104 7.72 -1.98 -8.01
CA THR A 104 7.76 -3.35 -8.54
C THR A 104 8.97 -4.13 -8.00
N LYS A 105 10.14 -3.49 -7.88
CA LYS A 105 11.32 -4.13 -7.26
C LYS A 105 11.06 -4.48 -5.79
N LYS A 106 10.41 -3.59 -5.04
CA LYS A 106 10.03 -3.83 -3.64
C LYS A 106 9.00 -4.93 -3.49
N ASP A 107 8.00 -5.00 -4.36
CA ASP A 107 7.02 -6.10 -4.36
C ASP A 107 7.70 -7.45 -4.66
N LYS A 108 8.66 -7.50 -5.59
CA LYS A 108 9.44 -8.72 -5.86
C LYS A 108 10.27 -9.16 -4.65
N ALA A 109 10.90 -8.22 -3.94
CA ALA A 109 11.63 -8.52 -2.72
C ALA A 109 10.70 -9.08 -1.62
N ALA A 110 9.57 -8.43 -1.36
CA ALA A 110 8.59 -8.93 -0.40
C ALA A 110 8.04 -10.32 -0.76
N ALA A 111 7.84 -10.59 -2.06
CA ALA A 111 7.42 -11.91 -2.53
C ALA A 111 8.51 -12.97 -2.30
N ALA A 112 9.78 -12.65 -2.58
CA ALA A 112 10.91 -13.54 -2.33
C ALA A 112 11.10 -13.85 -0.83
N GLU A 113 10.75 -12.90 0.05
CA GLU A 113 10.75 -13.08 1.50
C GLU A 113 9.50 -13.80 2.04
N GLY A 114 8.57 -14.22 1.19
CA GLY A 114 7.31 -14.85 1.62
C GLY A 114 6.36 -13.91 2.36
N LYS A 115 6.54 -12.59 2.24
CA LYS A 115 5.78 -11.55 2.95
C LYS A 115 4.57 -11.03 2.18
N VAL A 116 4.15 -11.71 1.12
CA VAL A 116 3.00 -11.30 0.31
C VAL A 116 1.79 -12.18 0.65
N LEU A 117 0.64 -11.54 0.86
CA LEU A 117 -0.67 -12.17 0.93
C LEU A 117 -1.38 -12.04 -0.42
N ASP A 118 -1.97 -13.15 -0.85
CA ASP A 118 -2.82 -13.20 -2.03
C ASP A 118 -4.27 -12.92 -1.62
N VAL A 119 -4.57 -11.62 -1.46
CA VAL A 119 -5.89 -11.12 -1.07
C VAL A 119 -6.25 -9.91 -1.91
N GLU A 120 -7.51 -9.84 -2.35
CA GLU A 120 -8.11 -8.68 -3.01
C GLU A 120 -9.06 -7.98 -2.02
N ILE A 121 -8.88 -6.67 -1.87
CA ILE A 121 -9.60 -5.78 -0.95
C ILE A 121 -9.81 -4.46 -1.66
#